data_AF-A0A0J6G4N7-F1
#
_entry.id   AF-A0A0J6G4N7-F1
#
_cell.length_a   1.000
_cell.length_b   1.000
_cell.length_c   1.000
_cell.angle_alpha   90.00
_cell.angle_beta   90.00
_cell.angle_gamma   90.00
#
_symmetry.space_group_name_H-M   'P 1'
#
loop_
_entity.id
_entity.type
_entity.pdbx_description
1 polymer ?
#
loop_
_entity_poly.entity_id
_entity_poly.type
_entity_poly.pdbx_seq_one_letter_code
_entity_poly.pdbx_strand_id
1 'polypeptide(L)'
;MANAVFYLFAATVALVTVSLYRYNRRRIDTLLMESFRQLSFSSDGVALRGVDLQVVKKAQQFIRTNESFSLLPDRPVVHQGDAFWYCRGPGARWFVAIPSVVSRGGELEVSWVVRPLTEQRMRAALQFDRKAFRRAFGDQDVS
;
A
#
# COMPACT_ATOMS: atom_id res chain seq x y z
N MET A 1 1.81 -10.48 44.77
CA MET A 1 0.52 -10.19 44.11
C MET A 1 0.58 -8.98 43.17
N ALA A 2 1.29 -7.89 43.51
CA ALA A 2 1.41 -6.71 42.64
C ALA A 2 2.01 -6.98 41.25
N ASN A 3 3.04 -7.83 41.15
CA ASN A 3 3.67 -8.13 39.85
C ASN A 3 2.73 -8.86 38.88
N ALA A 4 1.90 -9.78 39.39
CA ALA A 4 0.94 -10.52 38.56
C ALA A 4 -0.11 -9.58 37.94
N VAL A 5 -0.61 -8.61 38.71
CA VAL A 5 -1.56 -7.59 38.23
C VAL A 5 -0.88 -6.68 37.19
N PHE A 6 0.38 -6.30 37.41
CA PHE A 6 1.13 -5.48 36.46
C PHE A 6 1.38 -6.20 35.12
N TYR A 7 1.75 -7.49 35.14
CA TYR A 7 1.92 -8.27 33.92
C TYR A 7 0.60 -8.45 33.16
N LEU A 8 -0.52 -8.64 33.88
CA LEU A 8 -1.84 -8.75 33.27
C LEU A 8 -2.25 -7.45 32.59
N PHE A 9 -2.00 -6.30 33.24
CA PHE A 9 -2.23 -4.99 32.65
C PHE A 9 -1.34 -4.70 31.44
N ALA A 10 -0.05 -5.03 31.52
CA ALA A 10 0.86 -4.87 30.38
C ALA A 10 0.43 -5.75 29.18
N ALA A 11 -0.01 -6.98 29.45
CA ALA A 11 -0.49 -7.90 28.42
C ALA A 11 -1.78 -7.40 27.76
N THR A 12 -2.74 -6.87 28.52
CA THR A 12 -3.97 -6.31 27.95
C THR A 12 -3.69 -5.06 27.13
N VAL A 13 -2.84 -4.16 27.61
CA VAL A 13 -2.42 -2.96 26.84
C VAL A 13 -1.70 -3.34 25.56
N ALA A 14 -0.78 -4.30 25.60
CA ALA A 14 -0.10 -4.80 24.41
C ALA A 14 -1.09 -5.41 23.40
N LEU A 15 -2.04 -6.21 23.88
CA LEU A 15 -3.05 -6.86 23.04
C LEU A 15 -4.01 -5.86 22.41
N VAL A 16 -4.45 -4.84 23.16
CA VAL A 16 -5.28 -3.74 22.65
C VAL A 16 -4.51 -2.93 21.61
N THR A 17 -3.26 -2.57 21.90
CA THR A 17 -2.40 -1.81 20.96
C THR A 17 -2.20 -2.58 19.66
N VAL A 18 -1.87 -3.87 19.72
CA VAL A 18 -1.71 -4.72 18.54
C VAL A 18 -3.03 -4.86 17.78
N SER A 19 -4.15 -5.00 18.49
CA SER A 19 -5.47 -5.13 17.87
C SER A 19 -5.88 -3.85 17.14
N LEU A 20 -5.69 -2.69 17.77
CA LEU A 20 -5.94 -1.39 17.15
C LEU A 20 -5.03 -1.16 15.94
N TYR A 21 -3.75 -1.50 16.05
CA TYR A 21 -2.81 -1.40 14.93
C TYR A 21 -3.25 -2.28 13.75
N ARG A 22 -3.65 -3.53 14.01
CA ARG A 22 -4.14 -4.46 12.98
C ARG A 22 -5.45 -4.00 12.36
N TYR A 23 -6.36 -3.46 13.18
CA TYR A 23 -7.64 -2.94 12.71
C TYR A 23 -7.44 -1.73 11.79
N ASN A 24 -6.66 -0.74 12.24
CA ASN A 24 -6.35 0.45 11.45
C ASN A 24 -5.64 0.09 10.15
N ARG A 25 -4.69 -0.85 10.19
CA ARG A 25 -3.98 -1.31 8.99
C ARG A 25 -4.91 -1.95 7.97
N ARG A 26 -5.83 -2.82 8.41
CA ARG A 26 -6.84 -3.43 7.53
C ARG A 26 -7.78 -2.39 6.92
N ARG A 27 -8.19 -1.40 7.70
CA ARG A 27 -9.04 -0.29 7.23
C ARG A 27 -8.34 0.51 6.15
N ILE A 28 -7.07 0.89 6.36
CA ILE A 28 -6.27 1.62 5.37
C ILE A 28 -6.06 0.76 4.11
N ASP A 29 -5.74 -0.53 4.26
CA ASP A 29 -5.58 -1.44 3.12
C ASP A 29 -6.85 -1.54 2.27
N THR A 30 -8.02 -1.53 2.90
CA THR A 30 -9.33 -1.57 2.23
C THR A 30 -9.60 -0.27 1.49
N LEU A 31 -9.41 0.88 2.14
CA LEU A 31 -9.56 2.21 1.53
C LEU A 31 -8.61 2.42 0.34
N LEU A 32 -7.35 1.99 0.47
CA LEU A 32 -6.39 2.02 -0.63
C LEU A 32 -6.84 1.12 -1.79
N MET A 33 -7.38 -0.06 -1.52
CA MET A 33 -7.84 -0.95 -2.58
C MET A 33 -9.05 -0.37 -3.33
N GLU A 34 -10.01 0.20 -2.59
CA GLU A 34 -11.21 0.81 -3.17
C GLU A 34 -10.86 2.05 -4.00
N SER A 35 -10.06 2.96 -3.45
CA SER A 35 -9.59 4.16 -4.17
C SER A 35 -8.75 3.80 -5.40
N PHE A 36 -7.88 2.78 -5.30
CA PHE A 36 -7.10 2.33 -6.44
C PHE A 36 -7.98 1.79 -7.56
N ARG A 37 -9.03 1.00 -7.25
CA ARG A 37 -9.94 0.47 -8.26
C ARG A 37 -10.69 1.57 -9.00
N GLN A 38 -11.09 2.62 -8.29
CA GLN A 38 -11.81 3.76 -8.88
C GLN A 38 -10.90 4.71 -9.68
N LEU A 39 -9.58 4.58 -9.54
CA LEU A 39 -8.62 5.43 -10.23
C LEU A 39 -8.75 5.29 -11.75
N SER A 40 -8.84 6.42 -12.45
CA SER A 40 -8.74 6.50 -13.90
C SER A 40 -7.56 7.38 -14.29
N PHE A 41 -6.71 6.90 -15.20
CA PHE A 41 -5.57 7.65 -15.71
C PHE A 41 -5.35 7.36 -17.19
N SER A 42 -4.69 8.27 -17.92
CA SER A 42 -4.31 8.05 -19.31
C SER A 42 -2.82 7.76 -19.39
N SER A 43 -2.44 6.71 -20.12
CA SER A 43 -1.05 6.39 -20.45
C SER A 43 -0.93 6.12 -21.94
N ASP A 44 -0.01 6.82 -22.60
CA ASP A 44 0.28 6.66 -24.03
C ASP A 44 -0.97 6.76 -24.92
N GLY A 45 -1.88 7.69 -24.59
CA GLY A 45 -3.13 7.93 -25.31
C GLY A 45 -4.24 6.92 -25.01
N VAL A 46 -4.00 5.92 -24.16
CA VAL A 46 -5.00 4.93 -23.74
C VAL A 46 -5.50 5.25 -22.34
N ALA A 47 -6.81 5.41 -22.20
CA ALA A 47 -7.47 5.52 -20.90
C ALA A 47 -7.48 4.15 -20.21
N LEU A 48 -6.87 4.08 -19.03
CA LEU A 48 -6.81 2.89 -18.19
C LEU A 48 -7.43 3.20 -16.83
N ARG A 49 -8.06 2.19 -16.22
CA ARG A 49 -8.54 2.27 -14.85
C ARG A 49 -7.74 1.34 -13.97
N GLY A 50 -7.72 1.60 -12.67
CA GLY A 50 -7.05 0.74 -11.70
C GLY A 50 -7.65 -0.66 -11.64
N VAL A 51 -8.93 -0.84 -12.01
CA VAL A 51 -9.54 -2.18 -12.21
C VAL A 51 -8.93 -2.97 -13.36
N ASP A 52 -8.37 -2.30 -14.36
CA ASP A 52 -7.72 -2.92 -15.51
C ASP A 52 -6.25 -3.27 -15.20
N LEU A 53 -5.76 -2.84 -14.02
CA LEU A 53 -4.41 -3.11 -13.54
C LEU A 53 -4.39 -4.28 -12.56
N GLN A 54 -3.55 -5.27 -12.84
CA GLN A 54 -3.24 -6.34 -11.90
C GLN A 54 -2.12 -5.89 -10.96
N VAL A 55 -2.43 -5.75 -9.66
CA VAL A 55 -1.42 -5.49 -8.64
C VAL A 55 -0.59 -6.75 -8.40
N VAL A 56 0.68 -6.71 -8.79
CA VAL A 56 1.59 -7.84 -8.71
C VAL A 56 2.31 -7.90 -7.36
N LYS A 57 2.72 -6.74 -6.84
CA LYS A 57 3.42 -6.59 -5.57
C LYS A 57 3.09 -5.25 -4.93
N LYS A 58 2.88 -5.28 -3.61
CA LYS A 58 2.84 -4.08 -2.76
C LYS A 58 4.13 -4.05 -1.96
N ALA A 59 5.06 -3.19 -2.33
CA ALA A 59 6.31 -3.02 -1.60
C ALA A 59 6.13 -1.91 -0.57
N GLN A 60 6.10 -2.29 0.71
CA GLN A 60 6.22 -1.33 1.78
C GLN A 60 7.68 -0.92 1.91
N GLN A 61 8.05 0.22 1.33
CA GLN A 61 9.31 0.86 1.66
C GLN A 61 9.10 1.47 3.03
N PHE A 62 9.57 0.82 4.10
CA PHE A 62 9.72 1.47 5.39
C PHE A 62 10.76 2.59 5.20
N ILE A 63 10.37 3.72 4.63
CA ILE A 63 11.12 4.93 4.86
C ILE A 63 10.90 5.15 6.34
N ARG A 64 12.00 5.21 7.11
CA ARG A 64 11.98 5.76 8.46
C ARG A 64 11.57 7.23 8.33
N THR A 65 10.32 7.50 7.98
CA THR A 65 9.68 8.72 8.41
C THR A 65 9.76 8.64 9.92
N ASN A 66 10.35 9.67 10.52
CA ASN A 66 10.23 9.92 11.95
C ASN A 66 8.73 10.04 12.24
N GLU A 67 8.02 8.92 12.36
CA GLU A 67 6.67 8.81 12.87
C GLU A 67 6.77 9.22 14.34
N SER A 68 6.83 10.52 14.52
CA SER A 68 6.51 11.18 15.76
C SER A 68 5.06 10.83 15.97
N PHE A 69 4.81 9.76 16.72
CA PHE A 69 3.50 9.35 17.22
C PHE A 69 2.97 10.52 18.06
N SER A 70 2.44 11.54 17.38
CA SER A 70 2.00 12.77 18.00
C SER A 70 0.59 12.49 18.47
N LEU A 71 0.43 12.31 19.78
CA LEU A 71 -0.86 12.23 20.47
C LEU A 71 -1.65 13.57 20.42
N LEU A 72 -1.35 14.44 19.45
CA LEU A 72 -1.95 15.75 19.27
C LEU A 72 -2.78 15.76 17.97
N PRO A 73 -4.03 16.23 17.99
CA PRO A 73 -5.00 16.07 16.91
C PRO A 73 -4.76 16.94 15.66
N ASP A 74 -3.71 17.76 15.63
CA ASP A 74 -3.67 18.95 14.77
C ASP A 74 -2.49 19.01 13.79
N ARG A 75 -1.81 17.89 13.52
CA ARG A 75 -0.84 17.84 12.41
C ARG A 75 -1.37 16.96 11.29
N PRO A 76 -1.33 17.43 10.02
CA PRO A 76 -1.65 16.58 8.89
C PRO A 76 -0.60 15.47 8.86
N VAL A 77 -0.99 14.29 9.34
CA VAL A 77 -0.16 13.10 9.23
C VAL A 77 -0.19 12.74 7.75
N VAL A 78 0.84 13.18 7.04
CA VAL A 78 1.12 12.71 5.69
C VAL A 78 1.65 11.30 5.86
N HIS A 79 0.74 10.34 5.87
CA HIS A 79 1.10 8.97 5.55
C HIS A 79 1.33 8.96 4.05
N GLN A 80 2.47 9.50 3.62
CA GLN A 80 3.01 9.20 2.32
C GLN A 80 2.98 7.68 2.27
N GLY A 81 2.14 7.15 1.39
CA GLY A 81 1.91 5.74 1.31
C GLY A 81 3.23 5.16 0.86
N ASP A 82 4.00 4.73 1.84
CA ASP A 82 5.27 4.04 1.76
C ASP A 82 5.08 2.67 1.09
N ALA A 83 4.04 2.50 0.28
CA ALA A 83 3.60 1.32 -0.39
C ALA A 83 3.64 1.56 -1.91
N PHE A 84 4.72 1.14 -2.55
CA PHE A 84 4.80 1.11 -4.01
C PHE A 84 4.01 -0.09 -4.52
N TRP A 85 2.97 0.16 -5.32
CA TRP A 85 2.18 -0.89 -5.94
C TRP A 85 2.69 -1.10 -7.35
N TYR A 86 3.38 -2.21 -7.56
CA TYR A 86 3.82 -2.64 -8.88
C TYR A 86 2.67 -3.34 -9.59
N CYS A 87 2.28 -2.79 -10.73
CA CYS A 87 1.09 -3.19 -11.47
C CYS A 87 1.45 -3.63 -12.89
N ARG A 88 0.72 -4.63 -13.39
CA ARG A 88 0.72 -5.05 -14.79
C ARG A 88 -0.59 -4.60 -15.42
N GLY A 89 -0.51 -3.83 -16.50
CA GLY A 89 -1.67 -3.45 -17.30
C GLY A 89 -1.84 -4.35 -18.53
N PRO A 90 -2.92 -4.13 -19.30
CA PRO A 90 -3.18 -4.87 -20.53
C PRO A 90 -2.09 -4.62 -21.56
N GLY A 91 -1.64 -5.70 -22.22
CA GLY A 91 -0.61 -5.69 -23.26
C GLY A 91 0.75 -5.18 -22.76
N ALA A 92 1.61 -6.09 -22.27
CA ALA A 92 3.02 -5.85 -21.91
C ALA A 92 3.36 -4.42 -21.41
N ARG A 93 2.52 -3.88 -20.51
CA ARG A 93 2.66 -2.55 -19.93
C ARG A 93 2.77 -2.70 -18.42
N TRP A 94 3.75 -2.01 -17.84
CA TRP A 94 3.99 -2.05 -16.41
C TRP A 94 3.88 -0.66 -15.83
N PHE A 95 3.38 -0.60 -14.60
CA PHE A 95 3.12 0.65 -13.91
C PHE A 95 3.57 0.53 -12.46
N VAL A 96 3.92 1.67 -11.88
CA VAL A 96 4.05 1.82 -10.44
C VAL A 96 3.02 2.84 -9.97
N ALA A 97 2.19 2.45 -9.02
CA ALA A 97 1.21 3.30 -8.37
C ALA A 97 1.69 3.62 -6.96
N ILE A 98 1.73 4.91 -6.65
CA ILE A 98 2.22 5.45 -5.39
C ILE A 98 1.04 6.17 -4.72
N PRO A 99 0.50 5.63 -3.63
CA PRO A 99 -0.53 6.29 -2.86
C PRO A 99 0.06 7.37 -1.96
N SER A 100 -0.68 8.46 -1.77
CA SER A 100 -0.42 9.46 -0.73
C SER A 100 -1.71 9.64 0.07
N VAL A 101 -1.65 9.32 1.35
CA VAL A 101 -2.79 9.41 2.28
C VAL A 101 -2.58 10.61 3.19
N VAL A 102 -3.56 11.51 3.18
CA VAL A 102 -3.55 12.70 4.03
C VAL A 102 -4.79 12.66 4.93
N SER A 103 -4.58 12.85 6.23
CA SER A 103 -5.69 13.03 7.17
C SER A 103 -6.05 14.51 7.28
N ARG A 104 -7.25 14.90 6.86
CA ARG A 104 -7.76 16.27 6.94
C ARG A 104 -9.09 16.29 7.69
N GLY A 105 -9.12 16.92 8.87
CA GLY A 105 -10.35 17.06 9.66
C GLY A 105 -10.97 15.75 10.15
N GLY A 106 -10.18 14.67 10.26
CA GLY A 106 -10.65 13.33 10.63
C GLY A 106 -11.07 12.46 9.44
N GLU A 107 -11.15 13.01 8.23
CA GLU A 107 -11.32 12.25 7.00
C GLU A 107 -9.97 11.87 6.39
N LEU A 108 -9.90 10.68 5.82
CA LEU A 108 -8.72 10.18 5.10
C LEU A 108 -8.91 10.44 3.61
N GLU A 109 -8.10 11.34 3.06
CA GLU A 109 -8.04 11.60 1.63
C GLU A 109 -6.91 10.79 1.00
N VAL A 110 -7.21 10.04 -0.07
CA VAL A 110 -6.23 9.23 -0.80
C VAL A 110 -6.03 9.81 -2.19
N SER A 111 -4.79 10.14 -2.51
CA SER A 111 -4.36 10.55 -3.86
C SER A 111 -3.39 9.53 -4.44
N TRP A 112 -3.39 9.36 -5.75
CA TRP A 112 -2.57 8.38 -6.45
C TRP A 112 -1.72 9.03 -7.52
N VAL A 113 -0.45 8.64 -7.57
CA VAL A 113 0.45 8.93 -8.70
C VAL A 113 0.77 7.62 -9.39
N VAL A 114 0.35 7.48 -10.65
CA VAL A 114 0.68 6.32 -11.48
C VAL A 114 1.73 6.73 -12.49
N ARG A 115 2.82 5.96 -12.56
CA ARG A 115 3.90 6.18 -13.53
C ARG A 115 4.09 4.93 -14.38
N PRO A 116 4.25 5.07 -15.71
CA PRO A 116 4.66 3.97 -16.55
C PRO A 116 6.06 3.51 -16.15
N LEU A 117 6.29 2.21 -16.25
CA LEU A 117 7.53 1.54 -15.89
C LEU A 117 7.97 0.66 -17.05
N THR A 118 9.27 0.68 -17.37
CA THR A 118 9.82 -0.23 -18.36
C THR A 118 9.87 -1.66 -17.81
N GLU A 119 9.83 -2.64 -18.71
CA GLU A 119 10.00 -4.05 -18.35
C GLU A 119 11.25 -4.28 -17.49
N GLN A 120 12.39 -3.72 -17.91
CA GLN A 120 13.67 -3.88 -17.22
C GLN A 120 13.59 -3.39 -15.77
N ARG A 121 12.94 -2.24 -15.52
CA ARG A 121 12.77 -1.69 -14.17
C ARG A 121 11.80 -2.55 -13.34
N MET A 122 10.75 -3.08 -13.97
CA MET A 122 9.82 -4.01 -13.32
C MET A 122 10.52 -5.32 -12.92
N ARG A 123 11.34 -5.90 -13.81
CA ARG A 123 12.13 -7.09 -13.51
C ARG A 123 13.10 -6.85 -12.35
N ALA A 124 13.81 -5.72 -12.36
CA ALA A 124 14.71 -5.34 -11.26
C ALA A 124 13.98 -5.20 -9.92
N ALA A 125 12.80 -4.57 -9.90
CA ALA A 125 11.99 -4.41 -8.69
C ALA A 125 11.45 -5.74 -8.11
N LEU A 126 11.28 -6.74 -8.97
CA LEU A 126 10.73 -8.05 -8.63
C LEU A 126 11.76 -9.17 -8.53
N GLN A 127 13.05 -8.89 -8.77
CA GLN A 127 14.09 -9.93 -8.89
C GLN A 127 14.21 -10.85 -7.67
N PHE A 128 13.91 -10.33 -6.47
CA PHE A 128 13.95 -11.09 -5.23
C PHE A 128 12.58 -11.66 -4.81
N ASP A 129 11.51 -11.39 -5.56
CA ASP A 129 10.16 -11.87 -5.28
C ASP A 129 9.67 -12.77 -6.42
N ARG A 130 10.03 -14.05 -6.33
CA ARG A 130 9.70 -15.07 -7.35
C ARG A 130 8.19 -15.25 -7.58
N LYS A 131 7.35 -14.93 -6.59
CA LYS A 131 5.88 -15.00 -6.75
C LYS A 131 5.39 -13.79 -7.54
N ALA A 132 5.82 -12.60 -7.17
CA ALA A 132 5.50 -11.38 -7.91
C ALA A 132 6.04 -11.43 -9.34
N PHE A 133 7.29 -11.87 -9.53
CA PHE A 133 7.90 -12.02 -10.85
C PHE A 133 7.06 -12.91 -11.77
N ARG A 134 6.58 -14.07 -11.26
CA ARG A 134 5.67 -14.94 -12.01
C ARG A 134 4.32 -14.32 -12.32
N ARG A 135 3.76 -13.47 -11.47
CA ARG A 135 2.50 -12.75 -11.79
C ARG A 135 2.70 -11.66 -12.85
N ALA A 136 3.85 -10.99 -12.84
CA ALA A 136 4.18 -9.95 -13.81
C ALA A 136 4.55 -10.49 -15.20
N PHE A 137 5.30 -11.59 -15.24
CA PHE A 137 5.95 -12.09 -16.47
C PHE A 137 5.65 -13.55 -16.80
N GLY A 138 5.01 -14.29 -15.90
CA GLY A 138 4.58 -15.65 -16.19
C GLY A 138 3.46 -15.62 -17.24
N ASP A 139 3.57 -16.54 -18.20
CA ASP A 139 2.60 -16.71 -19.27
C ASP A 139 1.18 -16.92 -18.72
N GLN A 140 0.21 -16.35 -19.42
CA GLN A 140 -1.15 -16.88 -19.45
C GLN A 140 -1.27 -18.00 -20.51
N ASP A 141 -0.22 -18.79 -20.70
CA ASP A 141 -0.25 -19.99 -21.54
C ASP A 141 -0.57 -21.18 -20.64
N VAL A 142 -1.83 -21.25 -20.20
CA VAL A 142 -2.48 -22.54 -20.01
C VAL A 142 -3.93 -22.39 -20.48
N SER A 143 -4.10 -22.80 -21.73
CA SER A 143 -5.26 -23.43 -22.41
C SER A 143 -6.66 -23.24 -21.83
#